data_AF-A0A1U7CR53-F1
#
_entry.id   AF-A0A1U7CR53-F1
#
_cell.length_a   1.000
_cell.length_b   1.000
_cell.length_c   1.000
_cell.angle_alpha   90.00
_cell.angle_beta   90.00
_cell.angle_gamma   90.00
#
_symmetry.space_group_name_H-M   'P 1'
#
loop_
_entity.id
_entity.type
_entity.pdbx_description
1 polymer ?
#
loop_
_entity_poly.entity_id
_entity_poly.type
_entity_poly.pdbx_seq_one_letter_code
_entity_poly.pdbx_strand_id
1 'polypeptide(L)'
;MASGVRDSRLNFRLPSELKEVIEEAAASLGQSVSDFAVSTLVRQARAVMHEQSVTVLSDRDRDRFAALLDDAEARPNSALIKAAQRYKQHLG
;
A
#
# COMPACT_ATOMS: atom_id res chain seq x y z
N MET A 1 -8.39 10.35 -21.18
CA MET A 1 -8.38 10.06 -19.73
C MET A 1 -8.88 11.29 -19.01
N ALA A 2 -9.97 11.19 -18.25
CA ALA A 2 -10.59 12.34 -17.61
C ALA A 2 -9.60 13.02 -16.64
N SER A 3 -9.10 14.20 -17.01
CA SER A 3 -8.41 15.07 -16.06
C SER A 3 -9.49 15.70 -15.19
N GLY A 4 -9.59 15.23 -13.94
CA GLY A 4 -10.31 15.96 -12.91
C GLY A 4 -9.74 17.38 -12.74
N VAL A 5 -10.51 18.25 -12.08
CA VAL A 5 -10.05 19.61 -11.74
C VAL A 5 -8.77 19.50 -10.92
N ARG A 6 -7.69 20.16 -11.36
CA ARG A 6 -6.43 20.26 -10.60
C ARG A 6 -6.57 21.33 -9.52
N ASP A 7 -7.25 21.00 -8.42
CA ASP A 7 -7.60 21.93 -7.33
C ASP A 7 -6.60 21.94 -6.15
N SER A 8 -5.74 20.92 -6.07
CA SER A 8 -4.81 20.69 -4.97
C SER A 8 -3.35 20.80 -5.41
N ARG A 9 -2.47 21.18 -4.47
CA ARG A 9 -1.04 21.43 -4.73
C ARG A 9 -0.15 20.74 -3.69
N LEU A 10 0.99 20.24 -4.14
CA LEU A 10 2.10 19.80 -3.32
C LEU A 10 3.27 20.76 -3.55
N ASN A 11 3.80 21.37 -2.49
CA ASN A 11 4.93 22.28 -2.55
C ASN A 11 6.14 21.64 -1.86
N PHE A 12 7.28 21.60 -2.56
CA PHE A 12 8.51 21.02 -2.03
C PHE A 12 9.61 22.09 -1.96
N ARG A 13 10.41 22.05 -0.91
CA ARG A 13 11.73 22.68 -0.88
C ARG A 13 12.76 21.58 -1.04
N LEU A 14 13.68 21.74 -1.99
CA LEU A 14 14.72 20.78 -2.29
C LEU A 14 16.00 21.52 -2.73
N PRO A 15 17.18 20.93 -2.51
CA PRO A 15 18.42 21.38 -3.13
C PRO A 15 18.31 21.50 -4.66
N SER A 16 19.04 22.43 -5.26
CA SER A 16 19.03 22.65 -6.72
C SER A 16 19.53 21.43 -7.49
N GLU A 17 20.55 20.73 -6.97
CA GLU A 17 21.09 19.49 -7.55
C GLU A 17 20.01 18.39 -7.71
N LEU A 18 19.10 18.24 -6.74
CA LEU A 18 18.01 17.27 -6.86
C LEU A 18 16.96 17.72 -7.87
N LYS A 19 16.75 19.03 -7.98
CA LYS A 19 15.86 19.60 -9.00
C LYS A 19 16.40 19.32 -10.41
N GLU A 20 17.70 19.49 -10.62
CA GLU A 20 18.37 19.21 -11.90
C GLU A 20 18.21 17.74 -12.32
N VAL A 21 18.41 16.80 -11.41
CA VAL A 21 18.19 15.36 -11.66
C VAL A 21 16.74 15.07 -12.07
N ILE A 22 15.77 15.69 -11.40
CA ILE A 22 14.35 15.52 -11.73
C ILE A 22 14.03 16.13 -13.12
N GLU A 23 14.61 17.28 -13.44
CA GLU A 23 14.46 17.95 -14.73
C GLU A 23 15.03 17.10 -15.88
N GLU A 24 16.22 16.52 -15.70
CA GLU A 24 16.84 15.61 -16.67
C GLU A 24 16.01 14.34 -16.90
N ALA A 25 15.50 13.74 -15.81
CA ALA A 25 14.65 12.56 -15.90
C ALA A 25 13.32 12.86 -16.63
N ALA A 26 12.70 14.00 -16.32
CA ALA A 26 11.47 14.44 -16.99
C ALA A 26 11.72 14.71 -18.50
N ALA A 27 12.82 15.39 -18.83
CA ALA A 27 13.22 15.67 -20.19
C ALA A 27 13.49 14.40 -20.99
N SER A 28 14.16 13.41 -20.39
CA SER A 28 14.44 12.10 -21.00
C SER A 28 13.18 11.32 -21.38
N LEU A 29 12.07 11.57 -20.68
CA LEU A 29 10.76 10.97 -20.96
C LEU A 29 9.85 11.88 -21.81
N GLY A 30 10.32 13.07 -22.21
CA GLY A 30 9.53 14.05 -22.96
C GLY A 30 8.34 14.61 -22.17
N GLN A 31 8.46 14.69 -20.84
CA GLN A 31 7.40 15.14 -19.94
C GLN A 31 7.76 16.45 -19.24
N SER A 32 6.73 17.21 -18.82
CA SER A 32 6.96 18.33 -17.90
C SER A 32 7.41 17.80 -16.53
N VAL A 33 8.19 18.60 -15.78
CA VAL A 33 8.60 18.26 -14.41
C VAL A 33 7.39 17.94 -13.53
N SER A 34 6.30 18.70 -13.69
CA SER A 34 5.08 18.49 -12.92
C SER A 34 4.40 17.16 -13.26
N ASP A 35 4.28 16.79 -14.53
CA ASP A 35 3.64 15.53 -14.92
C ASP A 35 4.54 14.33 -14.56
N PHE A 36 5.86 14.46 -14.70
CA PHE A 36 6.83 13.48 -14.22
C PHE A 36 6.72 13.26 -12.70
N ALA A 37 6.67 14.35 -11.93
CA ALA A 37 6.56 14.29 -10.47
C ALA A 37 5.24 13.65 -10.03
N VAL A 38 4.10 14.10 -10.59
CA VAL A 38 2.78 13.55 -10.24
C VAL A 38 2.70 12.06 -10.56
N SER A 39 3.12 11.66 -11.77
CA SER A 39 3.06 10.25 -12.18
C SER A 39 3.97 9.35 -11.33
N THR A 40 5.19 9.82 -11.01
CA THR A 40 6.14 9.08 -10.18
C THR A 40 5.66 8.97 -8.74
N LEU A 41 5.18 10.06 -8.14
CA LEU A 41 4.66 10.06 -6.77
C LEU A 41 3.43 9.17 -6.64
N VAL A 42 2.48 9.22 -7.58
CA VAL A 42 1.30 8.35 -7.55
C VAL A 42 1.68 6.89 -7.70
N ARG A 43 2.61 6.56 -8.62
CA ARG A 43 3.10 5.18 -8.80
C ARG A 43 3.75 4.67 -7.52
N GLN A 44 4.64 5.45 -6.91
CA GLN A 44 5.34 5.05 -5.70
C GLN A 44 4.40 4.93 -4.49
N ALA A 45 3.46 5.87 -4.33
CA ALA A 45 2.46 5.81 -3.26
C ALA A 45 1.63 4.53 -3.35
N ARG A 46 1.19 4.16 -4.57
CA ARG A 46 0.46 2.91 -4.79
C ARG A 46 1.29 1.66 -4.48
N ALA A 47 2.57 1.65 -4.86
CA ALA A 47 3.47 0.55 -4.55
C ALA A 47 3.63 0.38 -3.02
N VAL A 48 3.88 1.46 -2.30
CA VAL A 48 4.01 1.44 -0.83
C VAL A 48 2.72 0.96 -0.15
N MET A 49 1.56 1.46 -0.59
CA MET A 49 0.27 1.00 -0.05
C MET A 49 0.02 -0.48 -0.33
N HIS A 50 0.41 -0.95 -1.52
CA HIS A 50 0.27 -2.36 -1.89
C HIS A 50 1.18 -3.24 -1.05
N GLU A 51 2.46 -2.89 -0.91
CA GLU A 51 3.43 -3.62 -0.08
C GLU A 51 2.96 -3.75 1.38
N GLN A 52 2.35 -2.71 1.93
CA GLN A 52 1.78 -2.77 3.29
C GLN A 52 0.54 -3.66 3.39
N SER A 53 -0.22 -3.82 2.30
CA SER A 53 -1.44 -4.64 2.27
C SER A 53 -1.18 -6.12 1.98
N VAL A 54 0.00 -6.48 1.48
CA VAL A 54 0.32 -7.82 1.02
C VAL A 54 1.14 -8.56 2.06
N THR A 55 0.66 -9.72 2.48
CA THR A 55 1.46 -10.69 3.23
C THR A 55 2.07 -11.69 2.26
N VAL A 56 3.39 -11.62 2.08
CA VAL A 56 4.13 -12.59 1.25
C VAL A 56 4.48 -13.80 2.12
N LEU A 57 3.99 -14.98 1.74
CA LEU A 57 4.25 -16.23 2.43
C LEU A 57 5.35 -17.02 1.71
N SER A 58 6.16 -17.75 2.49
CA SER A 58 7.01 -18.81 1.92
C SER A 58 6.13 -19.92 1.33
N ASP A 59 6.67 -20.76 0.45
CA ASP A 59 5.90 -21.90 -0.10
C ASP A 59 5.34 -22.79 1.02
N ARG A 60 6.16 -23.06 2.04
CA ARG A 60 5.75 -23.83 3.23
C ARG A 60 4.58 -23.16 3.96
N ASP A 61 4.64 -21.84 4.17
CA ASP A 61 3.60 -21.13 4.91
C ASP A 61 2.33 -20.96 4.07
N ARG A 62 2.46 -20.79 2.74
CA ARG A 62 1.35 -20.81 1.80
C ARG A 62 0.61 -22.13 1.86
N ASP A 63 1.32 -23.25 1.76
CA ASP A 63 0.71 -24.59 1.75
C ASP A 63 0.00 -24.87 3.10
N ARG A 64 0.63 -24.45 4.21
CA ARG A 64 -0.01 -24.53 5.53
C ARG A 64 -1.24 -23.64 5.61
N PHE A 65 -1.19 -22.42 5.09
CA PHE A 65 -2.32 -21.50 5.12
C PHE A 65 -3.49 -22.03 4.28
N ALA A 66 -3.22 -22.56 3.08
CA ALA A 66 -4.24 -23.18 2.23
C ALA A 66 -4.91 -24.38 2.93
N ALA A 67 -4.12 -25.28 3.51
CA ALA A 67 -4.66 -26.41 4.27
C ALA A 67 -5.54 -25.97 5.46
N LEU A 68 -5.20 -24.85 6.12
CA LEU A 68 -6.02 -24.28 7.18
C LEU A 68 -7.34 -23.67 6.67
N LEU A 69 -7.38 -23.16 5.44
CA LEU A 69 -8.62 -22.66 4.81
C LEU A 69 -9.56 -23.80 4.40
N ASP A 70 -9.00 -24.95 4.02
CA ASP A 70 -9.77 -26.12 3.59
C ASP A 70 -10.33 -26.94 4.78
N ASP A 71 -9.85 -26.70 6.00
CA ASP A 71 -10.32 -27.38 7.20
C ASP A 71 -11.66 -26.80 7.71
N ALA A 72 -12.76 -27.32 7.18
CA ALA A 72 -14.13 -26.95 7.57
C ALA A 72 -14.50 -27.35 9.01
N GLU A 73 -13.76 -28.27 9.62
CA GLU A 73 -14.02 -28.75 10.99
C GLU A 73 -13.24 -27.97 12.05
N ALA A 74 -12.39 -27.03 11.65
CA ALA A 74 -11.68 -26.16 12.57
C ALA A 74 -12.65 -25.44 13.52
N ARG A 75 -12.34 -25.51 14.82
CA ARG A 75 -13.10 -24.82 15.90
C ARG A 75 -12.16 -23.93 16.71
N PRO A 76 -12.62 -22.74 17.13
CA PRO A 76 -11.83 -21.88 18.01
C PRO A 76 -11.60 -22.58 19.35
N ASN A 77 -10.38 -22.48 19.86
CA ASN A 77 -10.07 -23.03 21.18
C ASN A 77 -10.75 -22.20 22.31
N SER A 78 -10.71 -22.75 23.53
CA SER A 78 -11.34 -22.11 24.69
C SER A 78 -10.80 -20.70 24.98
N ALA A 79 -9.54 -20.41 24.66
CA ALA A 79 -8.94 -19.08 24.85
C ALA A 79 -9.50 -18.06 23.85
N LEU A 80 -9.64 -18.43 22.57
CA LEU A 80 -10.26 -17.58 21.53
C LEU A 80 -11.72 -17.28 21.85
N ILE A 81 -12.48 -18.29 22.30
CA ILE A 81 -13.89 -18.10 22.71
C ILE A 81 -13.99 -17.08 23.87
N LYS A 82 -13.16 -17.22 24.91
CA LYS A 82 -13.11 -16.27 26.03
C LYS A 82 -12.72 -14.86 25.58
N ALA A 83 -11.76 -14.73 24.65
CA ALA A 83 -11.34 -13.44 24.13
C ALA A 83 -12.48 -12.73 23.37
N ALA A 84 -13.20 -13.45 22.51
CA ALA A 84 -14.36 -12.92 21.79
C ALA A 84 -15.49 -12.47 22.73
N GLN A 85 -15.76 -13.23 23.80
CA GLN A 85 -16.74 -12.86 24.82
C GLN A 85 -16.37 -11.56 25.54
N ARG A 86 -15.10 -11.40 25.94
CA ARG A 86 -14.62 -10.16 26.57
C ARG A 86 -14.74 -8.95 25.65
N TYR A 87 -14.40 -9.11 24.36
CA TYR A 87 -14.51 -8.04 23.37
C TYR A 87 -15.96 -7.56 23.21
N LYS A 88 -16.93 -8.50 23.15
CA LYS A 88 -18.36 -8.18 23.06
C LYS A 88 -18.88 -7.40 24.26
N GLN A 89 -18.32 -7.63 25.46
CA GLN A 89 -18.69 -6.92 26.68
C GLN A 89 -18.12 -5.49 26.78
N HIS A 90 -17.09 -5.15 26.00
CA HIS A 90 -16.46 -3.82 25.99
C HIS A 90 -17.04 -2.87 24.92
N LEU A 91 -17.77 -3.41 23.93
CA LEU A 91 -18.35 -2.68 22.80
C LEU A 91 -19.88 -2.60 22.83
N GLY A 92 -20.52 -3.12 23.88
CA GLY A 92 -21.93 -2.90 24.19
C GLY A 92 -22.06 -1.97 25.39
#